data_AF-A0A8H7S8B1-F1
#
_entry.id   AF-A0A8H7S8B1-F1
#
_cell.length_a   1.000
_cell.length_b   1.000
_cell.length_c   1.000
_cell.angle_alpha   90.00
_cell.angle_beta   90.00
_cell.angle_gamma   90.00
#
_symmetry.space_group_name_H-M   'P 1'
#
loop_
_entity.id
_entity.type
_entity.pdbx_description
1 polymer ?
#
loop_
_entity_poly.entity_id
_entity_poly.type
_entity_poly.pdbx_seq_one_letter_code
_entity_poly.pdbx_strand_id
1 'polypeptide(L)'
;MESVQVSPYAELCISHLLKLCLDKNMDQDIAEALVSTWESLNLVIPHELWVITANALRDETIEMKYSFDAIIHDPLSLFKCDKRVFRSEKILPVWLHYLGCVRICSKHRIWKRFHTKRNTQVNTRNVMALINAQDTSMIQLLLEFCIPTEADKEFPETLKVAQRLICQFVHGLFIDGDRDMLLAKILHFQTYSIELLPVVVEFIPSLFAVFNFIPELVRQPQPEKQVFAILLACHLCEKYPLENYLRTAEHHVLPRLLKIAFPSVPASSVCTPSEYLVQAIPGFVHLAKAYPHFGLKILQVFDEIARGLPQPQEFVGQEGNSKIILVLRLHQVLNSSRECVQYEVDHNIKQDNE
;
A
#
# COMPACT_ATOMS: atom_id res chain seq x y z
N MET A 1 -8.90 -23.48 -34.24
CA MET A 1 -7.59 -23.13 -34.82
C MET A 1 -6.53 -23.85 -34.00
N GLU A 2 -5.68 -24.66 -34.62
CA GLU A 2 -4.57 -25.30 -33.92
C GLU A 2 -3.60 -24.22 -33.41
N SER A 3 -3.12 -24.35 -32.16
CA SER A 3 -2.27 -23.36 -31.48
C SER A 3 -1.04 -22.94 -32.29
N VAL A 4 -0.50 -23.86 -33.09
CA VAL A 4 0.70 -23.67 -33.92
C VAL A 4 0.53 -22.60 -34.99
N GLN A 5 -0.68 -22.36 -35.50
CA GLN A 5 -0.89 -21.37 -36.58
C GLN A 5 -1.05 -19.93 -36.10
N VAL A 6 -1.32 -19.70 -34.80
CA VAL A 6 -1.70 -18.37 -34.28
C VAL A 6 -0.51 -17.60 -33.71
N SER A 7 0.50 -18.31 -33.23
CA SER A 7 1.67 -17.72 -32.55
C SER A 7 2.40 -16.64 -33.37
N PRO A 8 2.68 -16.82 -34.68
CA PRO A 8 3.35 -15.79 -35.48
C PRO A 8 2.52 -14.50 -35.63
N TYR A 9 1.19 -14.63 -35.75
CA TYR A 9 0.29 -13.48 -35.83
C TYR A 9 0.18 -12.76 -34.50
N ALA A 10 0.16 -13.50 -33.39
CA ALA A 10 0.20 -12.93 -32.05
C ALA A 10 1.50 -12.14 -31.82
N GLU A 11 2.66 -12.68 -32.21
CA GLU A 11 3.94 -11.99 -32.09
C GLU A 11 3.95 -10.70 -32.91
N LEU A 12 3.46 -10.73 -34.15
CA LEU A 12 3.38 -9.54 -34.99
C LEU A 12 2.45 -8.49 -34.38
N CYS A 13 1.22 -8.85 -34.01
CA CYS A 13 0.24 -7.90 -33.48
C CYS A 13 0.69 -7.30 -32.14
N ILE A 14 1.06 -8.13 -31.17
CA ILE A 14 1.35 -7.66 -29.82
C ILE A 14 2.68 -6.90 -29.77
N SER A 15 3.73 -7.35 -30.47
CA SER A 15 5.04 -6.69 -30.40
C SER A 15 5.04 -5.28 -30.98
N HIS A 16 4.17 -5.00 -31.95
CA HIS A 16 4.09 -3.70 -32.62
C HIS A 16 3.02 -2.79 -32.02
N LEU A 17 1.82 -3.30 -31.74
CA LEU A 17 0.69 -2.47 -31.33
C LEU A 17 0.67 -2.17 -29.83
N LEU A 18 1.17 -3.08 -28.99
CA LEU A 18 0.99 -2.97 -27.55
C LEU A 18 1.67 -1.73 -26.95
N LYS A 19 2.89 -1.39 -27.40
CA LYS A 19 3.58 -0.16 -26.99
C LYS A 19 2.87 1.10 -27.51
N LEU A 20 2.31 1.06 -28.72
CA LEU A 20 1.58 2.19 -29.29
C LEU A 20 0.28 2.47 -28.53
N CYS A 21 -0.37 1.43 -27.99
CA CYS A 21 -1.53 1.59 -27.11
C CYS A 21 -1.22 2.21 -25.73
N LEU A 22 0.06 2.49 -25.43
CA LEU A 22 0.44 3.30 -24.26
C LEU A 22 0.47 4.80 -24.57
N ASP A 23 0.43 5.19 -25.85
CA ASP A 23 0.43 6.59 -26.25
C ASP A 23 -0.94 7.21 -26.00
N LYS A 24 -0.96 8.40 -25.37
CA LYS A 24 -2.20 9.13 -25.04
C LYS A 24 -3.05 9.50 -26.27
N ASN A 25 -2.42 9.55 -27.44
CA ASN A 25 -3.07 9.90 -28.71
C ASN A 25 -3.65 8.68 -29.45
N MET A 26 -3.46 7.47 -28.93
CA MET A 26 -3.99 6.26 -29.56
C MET A 26 -5.52 6.24 -29.47
N ASP A 27 -6.15 5.80 -30.54
CA ASP A 27 -7.59 5.58 -30.60
C ASP A 27 -8.02 4.52 -29.56
N GLN A 28 -9.03 4.85 -28.76
CA GLN A 28 -9.52 3.98 -27.70
C GLN A 28 -10.13 2.69 -28.25
N ASP A 29 -10.78 2.74 -29.42
CA ASP A 29 -11.39 1.56 -30.05
C ASP A 29 -10.30 0.56 -30.49
N ILE A 30 -9.16 1.08 -30.98
CA ILE A 30 -8.01 0.25 -31.35
C ILE A 30 -7.41 -0.41 -30.10
N ALA A 31 -7.25 0.35 -29.01
CA ALA A 31 -6.74 -0.20 -27.75
C ALA A 31 -7.68 -1.28 -27.18
N GLU A 32 -8.99 -1.06 -27.23
CA GLU A 32 -10.00 -2.05 -26.79
C GLU A 32 -10.00 -3.30 -27.67
N ALA A 33 -9.93 -3.15 -28.99
CA ALA A 33 -9.81 -4.28 -29.91
C ALA A 33 -8.53 -5.09 -29.65
N LEU A 34 -7.41 -4.42 -29.34
CA LEU A 34 -6.16 -5.09 -28.98
C LEU A 34 -6.31 -5.88 -27.69
N VAL A 35 -6.94 -5.31 -26.65
CA VAL A 35 -7.19 -6.00 -25.37
C VAL A 35 -8.08 -7.23 -25.59
N SER A 36 -9.18 -7.10 -26.33
CA SER A 36 -10.07 -8.24 -26.63
C SER A 36 -9.35 -9.34 -27.44
N THR A 37 -8.49 -8.93 -28.38
CA THR A 37 -7.64 -9.87 -29.13
C THR A 37 -6.65 -10.57 -28.20
N TRP A 38 -6.02 -9.84 -27.29
CA TRP A 38 -5.09 -10.39 -26.31
C TRP A 38 -5.78 -11.43 -25.41
N GLU A 39 -6.98 -11.14 -24.90
CA GLU A 39 -7.76 -12.07 -24.08
C GLU A 39 -8.09 -13.36 -24.84
N SER A 40 -8.50 -13.22 -26.11
CA SER A 40 -8.80 -14.36 -26.98
C SER A 40 -7.55 -15.22 -27.23
N LEU A 41 -6.40 -14.59 -27.48
CA LEU A 41 -5.12 -15.28 -27.65
C LEU A 41 -4.68 -15.97 -26.37
N ASN A 42 -4.95 -15.38 -25.20
CA ASN A 42 -4.58 -15.92 -23.90
C ASN A 42 -5.28 -17.26 -23.61
N LEU A 43 -6.43 -17.52 -24.23
CA LEU A 43 -7.12 -18.81 -24.13
C LEU A 43 -6.45 -19.93 -24.95
N VAL A 44 -5.69 -19.57 -25.98
CA VAL A 44 -5.13 -20.53 -26.95
C VAL A 44 -3.63 -20.76 -26.73
N ILE A 45 -2.87 -19.69 -26.50
CA ILE A 45 -1.40 -19.69 -26.39
C ILE A 45 -0.90 -18.89 -25.17
N PRO A 46 -1.39 -19.16 -23.94
CA PRO A 46 -1.13 -18.32 -22.77
C PRO A 46 0.36 -18.09 -22.49
N HIS A 47 1.15 -19.16 -22.40
CA HIS A 47 2.57 -19.05 -22.01
C HIS A 47 3.40 -18.29 -23.05
N GLU A 48 3.15 -18.52 -24.33
CA GLU A 48 3.81 -17.82 -25.43
C GLU A 48 3.37 -16.35 -25.45
N LEU A 49 2.07 -16.09 -25.29
CA LEU A 49 1.53 -14.73 -25.24
C LEU A 49 2.13 -13.92 -24.08
N TRP A 50 2.27 -14.50 -22.89
CA TRP A 50 2.89 -13.79 -21.75
C TRP A 50 4.33 -13.40 -22.04
N VAL A 51 5.08 -14.27 -22.72
CA VAL A 51 6.46 -13.98 -23.14
C VAL A 51 6.50 -12.90 -24.22
N ILE A 52 5.62 -12.97 -25.21
CA ILE A 52 5.50 -11.94 -26.26
C ILE A 52 5.15 -10.59 -25.60
N THR A 53 4.17 -10.57 -24.70
CA THR A 53 3.70 -9.39 -23.97
C THR A 53 4.82 -8.79 -23.11
N ALA A 54 5.52 -9.62 -22.32
CA ALA A 54 6.62 -9.18 -21.48
C ALA A 54 7.77 -8.58 -22.31
N ASN A 55 8.10 -9.18 -23.45
CA ASN A 55 9.12 -8.65 -24.35
C ASN A 55 8.68 -7.38 -25.08
N ALA A 56 7.39 -7.28 -25.44
CA ALA A 56 6.83 -6.10 -26.07
C ALA A 56 6.82 -4.90 -25.11
N LEU A 57 6.57 -5.11 -23.82
CA LEU A 57 6.54 -4.05 -22.81
C LEU A 57 7.89 -3.79 -22.12
N ARG A 58 8.90 -4.60 -22.39
CA ARG A 58 10.23 -4.52 -21.76
C ARG A 58 10.87 -3.15 -22.00
N ASP A 59 11.55 -2.66 -20.98
CA ASP A 59 12.42 -1.48 -21.07
C ASP A 59 13.49 -1.69 -22.16
N GLU A 60 13.71 -0.68 -23.00
CA GLU A 60 14.64 -0.75 -24.13
C GLU A 60 16.09 -0.89 -23.69
N THR A 61 16.40 -0.49 -22.45
CA THR A 61 17.72 -0.68 -21.84
C THR A 61 18.07 -2.15 -21.56
N ILE A 62 17.09 -3.05 -21.58
CA ILE A 62 17.31 -4.48 -21.34
C ILE A 62 17.58 -5.18 -22.68
N GLU A 63 18.82 -5.57 -22.90
CA GLU A 63 19.21 -6.24 -24.14
C GLU A 63 18.59 -7.65 -24.27
N MET A 64 18.63 -8.44 -23.19
CA MET A 64 18.20 -9.85 -23.21
C MET A 64 16.68 -10.02 -23.22
N LYS A 65 16.17 -10.78 -24.19
CA LYS A 65 14.74 -11.13 -24.27
C LYS A 65 14.37 -12.07 -23.12
N TYR A 66 13.20 -11.84 -22.55
CA TYR A 66 12.61 -12.75 -21.58
C TYR A 66 12.22 -14.07 -22.25
N SER A 67 12.49 -15.17 -21.54
CA SER A 67 11.94 -16.48 -21.83
C SER A 67 10.88 -16.85 -20.79
N PHE A 68 10.06 -17.86 -21.07
CA PHE A 68 9.08 -18.34 -20.10
C PHE A 68 9.74 -18.81 -18.80
N ASP A 69 10.86 -19.55 -18.87
CA ASP A 69 11.58 -20.01 -17.67
C ASP A 69 12.13 -18.83 -16.84
N ALA A 70 12.59 -17.77 -17.51
CA ALA A 70 13.09 -16.57 -16.84
C ALA A 70 11.98 -15.85 -16.06
N ILE A 71 10.83 -15.59 -16.68
CA ILE A 71 9.74 -14.83 -16.03
C ILE A 71 9.08 -15.61 -14.89
N ILE A 72 8.99 -16.95 -14.97
CA ILE A 72 8.48 -17.75 -13.84
C ILE A 72 9.53 -17.94 -12.74
N HIS A 73 10.82 -17.83 -13.08
CA HIS A 73 11.90 -17.91 -12.09
C HIS A 73 11.99 -16.63 -11.26
N ASP A 74 11.86 -15.49 -11.92
CA ASP A 74 11.83 -14.17 -11.30
C ASP A 74 10.65 -13.34 -11.85
N PRO A 75 9.44 -13.49 -11.28
CA PRO A 75 8.27 -12.73 -11.71
C PRO A 75 8.41 -11.22 -11.47
N LEU A 76 9.25 -10.80 -10.52
CA LEU A 76 9.48 -9.38 -10.24
C LEU A 76 10.25 -8.69 -11.39
N SER A 77 10.92 -9.47 -12.25
CA SER A 77 11.55 -8.94 -13.47
C SER A 77 10.56 -8.27 -14.42
N LEU A 78 9.27 -8.60 -14.35
CA LEU A 78 8.21 -7.99 -15.17
C LEU A 78 7.96 -6.52 -14.87
N PHE A 79 8.34 -6.03 -13.69
CA PHE A 79 8.25 -4.61 -13.34
C PHE A 79 9.29 -3.75 -14.08
N LYS A 80 10.27 -4.38 -14.75
CA LYS A 80 11.21 -3.71 -15.66
C LYS A 80 10.59 -3.53 -17.06
N CYS A 81 9.42 -2.91 -17.08
CA CYS A 81 8.65 -2.58 -18.26
C CYS A 81 8.49 -1.06 -18.42
N ASP A 82 7.95 -0.64 -19.56
CA ASP A 82 7.52 0.74 -19.80
C ASP A 82 6.56 1.21 -18.70
N LYS A 83 6.94 2.27 -17.98
CA LYS A 83 6.21 2.75 -16.81
C LYS A 83 4.83 3.34 -17.16
N ARG A 84 4.60 3.69 -18.44
CA ARG A 84 3.28 4.16 -18.92
C ARG A 84 2.19 3.10 -18.75
N VAL A 85 2.55 1.82 -18.66
CA VAL A 85 1.63 0.72 -18.34
C VAL A 85 0.85 1.03 -17.07
N PHE A 86 1.50 1.55 -16.02
CA PHE A 86 0.88 1.82 -14.72
C PHE A 86 -0.01 3.08 -14.68
N ARG A 87 -0.21 3.71 -15.84
CA ARG A 87 -1.17 4.80 -16.07
C ARG A 87 -2.09 4.52 -17.26
N SER A 88 -2.02 3.34 -17.86
CA SER A 88 -2.89 2.97 -18.98
C SER A 88 -4.11 2.21 -18.46
N GLU A 89 -5.30 2.80 -18.61
CA GLU A 89 -6.56 2.15 -18.23
C GLU A 89 -6.80 0.82 -18.96
N LYS A 90 -6.33 0.71 -20.21
CA LYS A 90 -6.56 -0.48 -21.05
C LYS A 90 -5.46 -1.53 -20.89
N ILE A 91 -4.19 -1.12 -20.77
CA ILE A 91 -3.05 -2.05 -20.73
C ILE A 91 -2.74 -2.51 -19.30
N LEU A 92 -3.00 -1.71 -18.26
CA LEU A 92 -2.77 -2.11 -16.88
C LEU A 92 -3.56 -3.39 -16.49
N PRO A 93 -4.85 -3.57 -16.82
CA PRO A 93 -5.58 -4.81 -16.54
C PRO A 93 -4.94 -6.03 -17.21
N VAL A 94 -4.53 -5.91 -18.48
CA VAL A 94 -3.81 -6.98 -19.20
C VAL A 94 -2.52 -7.33 -18.46
N TRP A 95 -1.77 -6.31 -18.04
CA TRP A 95 -0.51 -6.48 -17.32
C TRP A 95 -0.70 -7.17 -15.97
N LEU A 96 -1.67 -6.73 -15.18
CA LEU A 96 -2.01 -7.34 -13.89
C LEU A 96 -2.48 -8.79 -14.05
N HIS A 97 -3.28 -9.07 -15.08
CA HIS A 97 -3.77 -10.42 -15.36
C HIS A 97 -2.61 -11.40 -15.62
N TYR A 98 -1.70 -11.06 -16.54
CA TYR A 98 -0.59 -11.96 -16.83
C TYR A 98 0.43 -12.02 -15.68
N LEU A 99 0.65 -10.93 -14.94
CA LEU A 99 1.46 -10.97 -13.71
C LEU A 99 0.87 -11.98 -12.71
N GLY A 100 -0.44 -11.96 -12.51
CA GLY A 100 -1.15 -12.92 -11.66
C GLY A 100 -0.94 -14.37 -12.11
N CYS A 101 -1.03 -14.63 -13.41
CA CYS A 101 -0.76 -15.96 -13.96
C CYS A 101 0.70 -16.39 -13.76
N VAL A 102 1.67 -15.52 -14.08
CA VAL A 102 3.11 -15.80 -13.92
C VAL A 102 3.46 -16.03 -12.45
N ARG A 103 2.86 -15.28 -11.51
CA ARG A 103 2.97 -15.51 -10.07
C ARG A 103 2.54 -16.94 -9.69
N ILE A 104 1.37 -17.39 -10.16
CA ILE A 104 0.88 -18.75 -9.88
C ILE A 104 1.83 -19.80 -10.45
N CYS A 105 2.33 -19.61 -11.68
CA CYS A 105 3.32 -20.51 -12.29
C CYS A 105 4.64 -20.54 -11.51
N SER A 106 5.11 -19.39 -11.04
CA SER A 106 6.30 -19.26 -10.18
C SER A 106 6.12 -20.05 -8.87
N LYS A 107 4.98 -19.85 -8.18
CA LYS A 107 4.61 -20.60 -6.97
C LYS A 107 4.61 -22.11 -7.22
N HIS A 108 3.99 -22.55 -8.32
CA HIS A 108 3.96 -23.96 -8.69
C HIS A 108 5.36 -24.51 -8.98
N ARG A 109 6.21 -23.76 -9.69
CA ARG A 109 7.61 -24.13 -9.97
C ARG A 109 8.40 -24.34 -8.68
N ILE A 110 8.27 -23.42 -7.72
CA ILE A 110 8.94 -23.51 -6.42
C ILE A 110 8.52 -24.80 -5.69
N TRP A 111 7.21 -25.08 -5.60
CA TRP A 111 6.69 -26.31 -5.00
C TRP A 111 7.15 -27.57 -5.71
N LYS A 112 7.08 -27.60 -7.04
CA LYS A 112 7.57 -28.72 -7.84
C LYS A 112 9.05 -28.99 -7.56
N ARG A 113 9.89 -27.95 -7.51
CA ARG A 113 11.32 -28.09 -7.19
C ARG A 113 11.56 -28.60 -5.77
N PHE A 114 10.77 -28.15 -4.81
CA PHE A 114 10.82 -28.64 -3.44
C PHE A 114 10.48 -30.14 -3.34
N HIS A 115 9.40 -30.59 -3.98
CA HIS A 115 8.99 -31.99 -3.93
C HIS A 115 9.90 -32.94 -4.72
N THR A 116 10.51 -32.45 -5.80
CA THR A 116 11.40 -33.25 -6.65
C THR A 116 12.82 -33.35 -6.10
N LYS A 117 13.34 -32.32 -5.41
CA LYS A 117 14.67 -32.34 -4.81
C LYS A 117 14.60 -32.82 -3.36
N ARG A 118 15.22 -33.97 -3.05
CA ARG A 118 15.43 -34.45 -1.67
C ARG A 118 16.47 -33.58 -0.95
N ASN A 119 16.08 -32.38 -0.54
CA ASN A 119 16.90 -31.53 0.32
C ASN A 119 16.35 -31.59 1.75
N THR A 120 17.11 -32.18 2.67
CA THR A 120 16.72 -32.33 4.09
C THR A 120 16.82 -31.02 4.88
N GLN A 121 17.45 -29.98 4.33
CA GLN A 121 17.61 -28.67 5.00
C GLN A 121 16.43 -27.73 4.79
N VAL A 122 15.66 -27.91 3.70
CA VAL A 122 14.52 -27.05 3.38
C VAL A 122 13.24 -27.77 3.81
N ASN A 123 12.38 -27.08 4.55
CA ASN A 123 11.06 -27.59 4.93
C ASN A 123 9.95 -26.75 4.28
N THR A 124 8.71 -27.21 4.42
CA THR A 124 7.51 -26.55 3.90
C THR A 124 7.37 -25.09 4.37
N ARG A 125 7.80 -24.77 5.60
CA ARG A 125 7.72 -23.39 6.13
C ARG A 125 8.68 -22.46 5.40
N ASN A 126 9.88 -22.91 5.10
CA ASN A 126 10.86 -22.14 4.33
C ASN A 126 10.34 -21.85 2.90
N VAL A 127 9.67 -22.84 2.29
CA VAL A 127 9.08 -22.68 0.95
C VAL A 127 7.92 -21.66 0.98
N MET A 128 7.02 -21.78 1.96
CA MET A 128 5.93 -20.81 2.14
C MET A 128 6.47 -19.41 2.41
N ALA A 129 7.50 -19.26 3.24
CA ALA A 129 8.12 -17.98 3.52
C ALA A 129 8.72 -17.33 2.25
N LEU A 130 9.37 -18.12 1.38
CA LEU A 130 9.87 -17.65 0.10
C LEU A 130 8.76 -17.15 -0.82
N ILE A 131 7.68 -17.93 -0.96
CA ILE A 131 6.52 -17.57 -1.79
C ILE A 131 5.86 -16.29 -1.26
N ASN A 132 5.62 -16.23 0.05
CA ASN A 132 5.00 -15.07 0.67
C ASN A 132 5.88 -13.82 0.57
N ALA A 133 7.21 -13.96 0.69
CA ALA A 133 8.13 -12.84 0.50
C ALA A 133 8.12 -12.33 -0.94
N GLN A 134 8.04 -13.22 -1.93
CA GLN A 134 7.89 -12.83 -3.33
C GLN A 134 6.56 -12.09 -3.57
N ASP A 135 5.47 -12.62 -3.02
CA ASP A 135 4.13 -12.05 -3.18
C ASP A 135 4.01 -10.68 -2.51
N THR A 136 4.55 -10.50 -1.29
CA THR A 136 4.52 -9.18 -0.65
C THR A 136 5.45 -8.18 -1.33
N SER A 137 6.59 -8.61 -1.86
CA SER A 137 7.47 -7.74 -2.67
C SER A 137 6.76 -7.26 -3.93
N MET A 138 6.03 -8.16 -4.60
CA MET A 138 5.21 -7.81 -5.76
C MET A 138 4.12 -6.79 -5.40
N ILE A 139 3.44 -6.96 -4.26
CA ILE A 139 2.43 -6.02 -3.79
C ILE A 139 3.06 -4.67 -3.43
N GLN A 140 4.22 -4.64 -2.76
CA GLN A 140 4.92 -3.38 -2.46
C GLN A 140 5.27 -2.60 -3.73
N LEU A 141 5.84 -3.27 -4.74
CA LEU A 141 6.15 -2.64 -6.03
C LEU A 141 4.89 -2.11 -6.72
N LEU A 142 3.79 -2.85 -6.69
CA LEU A 142 2.51 -2.39 -7.21
C LEU A 142 2.01 -1.13 -6.49
N LEU A 143 2.10 -1.11 -5.16
CA LEU A 143 1.68 0.03 -4.36
C LEU A 143 2.57 1.27 -4.59
N GLU A 144 3.85 1.09 -4.89
CA GLU A 144 4.73 2.22 -5.27
C GLU A 144 4.21 2.96 -6.52
N PHE A 145 3.59 2.25 -7.48
CA PHE A 145 2.97 2.89 -8.65
C PHE A 145 1.68 3.65 -8.32
N CYS A 146 1.11 3.48 -7.12
CA CYS A 146 -0.04 4.25 -6.68
C CYS A 146 0.34 5.64 -6.14
N ILE A 147 1.63 5.94 -5.95
CA ILE A 147 2.10 7.25 -5.51
C ILE A 147 1.93 8.28 -6.64
N PRO A 148 1.37 9.47 -6.37
CA PRO A 148 1.22 10.52 -7.38
C PRO A 148 2.59 11.00 -7.91
N THR A 149 2.66 11.20 -9.22
CA THR A 149 3.81 11.82 -9.89
C THR A 149 3.45 13.22 -10.39
N GLU A 150 4.45 14.01 -10.78
CA GLU A 150 4.20 15.36 -11.34
C GLU A 150 3.29 15.32 -12.58
N ALA A 151 3.38 14.27 -13.40
CA ALA A 151 2.52 14.09 -14.58
C ALA A 151 1.05 13.81 -14.21
N ASP A 152 0.78 13.29 -13.01
CA ASP A 152 -0.57 12.98 -12.54
C ASP A 152 -1.33 14.25 -12.12
N LYS A 153 -0.65 15.39 -11.93
CA LYS A 153 -1.30 16.68 -11.63
C LYS A 153 -2.18 17.17 -12.78
N GLU A 154 -1.80 16.85 -14.02
CA GLU A 154 -2.58 17.20 -15.21
C GLU A 154 -3.77 16.26 -15.43
N PHE A 155 -3.65 14.99 -15.02
CA PHE A 155 -4.64 13.94 -15.27
C PHE A 155 -4.90 13.09 -14.01
N PRO A 156 -5.53 13.67 -12.97
CA PRO A 156 -5.71 12.98 -11.68
C PRO A 156 -6.62 11.75 -11.76
N GLU A 157 -7.58 11.73 -12.69
CA GLU A 157 -8.48 10.60 -12.88
C GLU A 157 -7.75 9.35 -13.39
N THR A 158 -6.73 9.52 -14.23
CA THR A 158 -5.91 8.40 -14.73
C THR A 158 -5.19 7.68 -13.59
N LEU A 159 -4.63 8.44 -12.64
CA LEU A 159 -4.03 7.88 -11.43
C LEU A 159 -5.07 7.13 -10.59
N LYS A 160 -6.25 7.71 -10.39
CA LYS A 160 -7.32 7.11 -9.58
C LYS A 160 -7.82 5.78 -10.18
N VAL A 161 -7.94 5.70 -11.50
CA VAL A 161 -8.27 4.44 -12.20
C VAL A 161 -7.16 3.41 -11.99
N ALA A 162 -5.89 3.80 -12.16
CA ALA A 162 -4.76 2.90 -11.93
C ALA A 162 -4.70 2.38 -10.48
N GLN A 163 -4.88 3.27 -9.50
CA GLN A 163 -4.96 2.92 -8.08
C GLN A 163 -6.07 1.91 -7.82
N ARG A 164 -7.27 2.13 -8.38
CA ARG A 164 -8.40 1.20 -8.24
C ARG A 164 -8.06 -0.18 -8.81
N LEU A 165 -7.51 -0.25 -10.03
CA LEU A 165 -7.16 -1.52 -10.68
C LEU A 165 -6.08 -2.29 -9.88
N ILE A 166 -5.04 -1.60 -9.43
CA ILE A 166 -3.97 -2.18 -8.62
C ILE A 166 -4.53 -2.68 -7.28
N CYS A 167 -5.30 -1.85 -6.57
CA CYS A 167 -5.87 -2.22 -5.28
C CYS A 167 -6.90 -3.36 -5.39
N GLN A 168 -7.67 -3.43 -6.48
CA GLN A 168 -8.56 -4.57 -6.76
C GLN A 168 -7.77 -5.86 -6.99
N PHE A 169 -6.64 -5.80 -7.70
CA PHE A 169 -5.76 -6.95 -7.86
C PHE A 169 -5.18 -7.39 -6.51
N VAL A 170 -4.67 -6.46 -5.69
CA VAL A 170 -4.16 -6.76 -4.33
C VAL A 170 -5.26 -7.32 -3.42
N HIS A 171 -6.49 -6.78 -3.51
CA HIS A 171 -7.65 -7.34 -2.83
C HIS A 171 -7.85 -8.82 -3.18
N GLY A 172 -7.81 -9.15 -4.48
CA GLY A 172 -7.86 -10.52 -4.99
C GLY A 172 -6.80 -11.42 -4.36
N LEU A 173 -5.56 -10.94 -4.23
CA LEU A 173 -4.48 -11.70 -3.59
C LEU A 173 -4.72 -11.92 -2.09
N PHE A 174 -5.31 -10.96 -1.39
CA PHE A 174 -5.62 -11.09 0.03
C PHE A 174 -6.75 -12.09 0.32
N ILE A 175 -7.74 -12.19 -0.57
CA ILE A 175 -8.86 -13.13 -0.42
C ILE A 175 -8.49 -14.54 -0.89
N ASP A 176 -7.63 -14.66 -1.90
CA ASP A 176 -7.11 -15.93 -2.43
C ASP A 176 -6.09 -16.56 -1.48
N GLY A 177 -5.33 -15.72 -0.75
CA GLY A 177 -4.21 -16.12 0.09
C GLY A 177 -4.58 -16.50 1.53
N ASP A 178 -4.78 -17.80 1.75
CA ASP A 178 -4.73 -18.50 3.05
C ASP A 178 -5.76 -18.07 4.13
N ARG A 179 -5.89 -18.92 5.15
CA ARG A 179 -6.65 -18.58 6.37
C ARG A 179 -6.00 -17.38 7.06
N ASP A 180 -6.82 -16.54 7.69
CA ASP A 180 -6.40 -15.41 8.53
C ASP A 180 -5.69 -14.24 7.81
N MET A 181 -5.86 -14.10 6.48
CA MET A 181 -5.27 -13.01 5.69
C MET A 181 -3.75 -12.88 5.86
N LEU A 182 -3.04 -14.01 5.86
CA LEU A 182 -1.61 -14.06 6.15
C LEU A 182 -0.79 -13.10 5.29
N LEU A 183 -1.09 -13.02 3.98
CA LEU A 183 -0.37 -12.14 3.07
C LEU A 183 -0.55 -10.66 3.43
N ALA A 184 -1.77 -10.25 3.79
CA ALA A 184 -2.04 -8.90 4.27
C ALA A 184 -1.31 -8.63 5.58
N LYS A 185 -1.28 -9.61 6.51
CA LYS A 185 -0.52 -9.49 7.75
C LYS A 185 0.97 -9.26 7.47
N ILE A 186 1.59 -10.09 6.63
CA ILE A 186 3.02 -9.95 6.31
C ILE A 186 3.31 -8.57 5.70
N LEU A 187 2.49 -8.13 4.74
CA LEU A 187 2.65 -6.81 4.11
C LEU A 187 2.62 -5.66 5.14
N HIS A 188 1.63 -5.63 6.02
CA HIS A 188 1.51 -4.54 7.00
C HIS A 188 2.60 -4.60 8.09
N PHE A 189 3.16 -5.78 8.38
CA PHE A 189 4.34 -5.92 9.24
C PHE A 189 5.66 -5.54 8.56
N GLN A 190 5.71 -5.63 7.23
CA GLN A 190 6.81 -5.12 6.40
C GLN A 190 6.69 -3.61 6.16
N THR A 191 5.48 -3.05 6.29
CA THR A 191 5.12 -1.65 6.04
C THR A 191 5.28 -1.23 4.57
N TYR A 192 4.75 -0.06 4.24
CA TYR A 192 4.90 0.64 2.96
C TYR A 192 4.75 2.15 3.23
N SER A 193 4.92 3.00 2.21
CA SER A 193 4.80 4.46 2.41
C SER A 193 3.47 4.83 3.05
N ILE A 194 3.51 5.62 4.13
CA ILE A 194 2.30 6.07 4.86
C ILE A 194 1.36 6.90 3.96
N GLU A 195 1.90 7.53 2.91
CA GLU A 195 1.13 8.28 1.91
C GLU A 195 0.15 7.41 1.12
N LEU A 196 0.39 6.09 1.09
CA LEU A 196 -0.48 5.13 0.43
C LEU A 196 -1.64 4.67 1.31
N LEU A 197 -1.63 4.95 2.62
CA LEU A 197 -2.69 4.50 3.54
C LEU A 197 -4.09 4.93 3.09
N PRO A 198 -4.34 6.19 2.68
CA PRO A 198 -5.66 6.59 2.20
C PRO A 198 -6.11 5.79 0.98
N VAL A 199 -5.20 5.56 0.03
CA VAL A 199 -5.48 4.81 -1.21
C VAL A 199 -5.77 3.33 -0.91
N VAL A 200 -4.91 2.72 -0.09
CA VAL A 200 -5.00 1.31 0.27
C VAL A 200 -6.28 1.05 1.05
N VAL A 201 -6.56 1.86 2.08
CA VAL A 201 -7.78 1.76 2.88
C VAL A 201 -9.00 2.00 2.02
N GLU A 202 -8.97 2.96 1.09
CA GLU A 202 -10.11 3.29 0.24
C GLU A 202 -10.43 2.20 -0.80
N PHE A 203 -9.43 1.67 -1.50
CA PHE A 203 -9.66 0.82 -2.67
C PHE A 203 -9.46 -0.68 -2.44
N ILE A 204 -9.03 -1.13 -1.26
CA ILE A 204 -8.93 -2.56 -0.93
C ILE A 204 -10.05 -2.96 0.05
N PRO A 205 -11.16 -3.56 -0.41
CA PRO A 205 -12.31 -3.85 0.45
C PRO A 205 -12.03 -4.84 1.58
N SER A 206 -11.12 -5.80 1.39
CA SER A 206 -10.82 -6.84 2.39
C SER A 206 -10.08 -6.34 3.63
N LEU A 207 -9.66 -5.08 3.67
CA LEU A 207 -8.90 -4.54 4.80
C LEU A 207 -9.67 -4.48 6.12
N PHE A 208 -11.00 -4.61 6.12
CA PHE A 208 -11.76 -4.71 7.38
C PHE A 208 -11.26 -5.85 8.29
N ALA A 209 -10.65 -6.91 7.75
CA ALA A 209 -10.14 -8.00 8.57
C ALA A 209 -8.69 -7.78 9.06
N VAL A 210 -7.97 -6.77 8.53
CA VAL A 210 -6.63 -6.36 9.00
C VAL A 210 -6.66 -5.87 10.44
N PHE A 211 -7.79 -5.30 10.86
CA PHE A 211 -7.94 -4.72 12.18
C PHE A 211 -7.71 -5.75 13.33
N ASN A 212 -7.95 -7.04 13.05
CA ASN A 212 -7.73 -8.14 14.00
C ASN A 212 -6.27 -8.24 14.50
N PHE A 213 -5.28 -7.82 13.71
CA PHE A 213 -3.87 -7.89 14.09
C PHE A 213 -3.24 -6.50 14.37
N ILE A 214 -4.03 -5.43 14.39
CA ILE A 214 -3.56 -4.09 14.82
C ILE A 214 -2.95 -4.10 16.22
N PRO A 215 -3.51 -4.79 17.24
CA PRO A 215 -2.90 -4.85 18.58
C PRO A 215 -1.48 -5.41 18.57
N GLU A 216 -1.17 -6.34 17.67
CA GLU A 216 0.17 -6.92 17.51
C GLU A 216 1.10 -5.96 16.76
N LEU A 217 0.57 -5.24 15.77
CA LEU A 217 1.33 -4.30 14.95
C LEU A 217 1.72 -3.02 15.73
N VAL A 218 0.84 -2.46 16.55
CA VAL A 218 1.17 -1.27 17.39
C VAL A 218 2.17 -1.61 18.51
N ARG A 219 2.37 -2.90 18.81
CA ARG A 219 3.34 -3.37 19.82
C ARG A 219 4.73 -3.65 19.26
N GLN A 220 4.94 -3.50 17.94
CA GLN A 220 6.26 -3.69 17.33
C GLN A 220 7.32 -2.82 18.02
N PRO A 221 8.55 -3.31 18.19
CA PRO A 221 9.59 -2.55 18.89
C PRO A 221 10.09 -1.34 18.10
N GLN A 222 10.03 -1.39 16.76
CA GLN A 222 10.45 -0.31 15.88
C GLN A 222 9.42 0.84 15.86
N PRO A 223 9.82 2.10 16.10
CA PRO A 223 8.90 3.24 16.11
C PRO A 223 8.24 3.47 14.75
N GLU A 224 8.95 3.22 13.64
CA GLU A 224 8.41 3.34 12.27
C GLU A 224 7.17 2.47 12.09
N LYS A 225 7.25 1.22 12.54
CA LYS A 225 6.15 0.25 12.46
C LYS A 225 5.00 0.62 13.37
N GLN A 226 5.28 1.18 14.54
CA GLN A 226 4.24 1.64 15.46
C GLN A 226 3.46 2.81 14.87
N VAL A 227 4.15 3.80 14.30
CA VAL A 227 3.49 4.95 13.64
C VAL A 227 2.65 4.48 12.47
N PHE A 228 3.22 3.62 11.60
CA PHE A 228 2.46 3.02 10.50
C PHE A 228 1.19 2.31 11.00
N ALA A 229 1.30 1.51 12.07
CA ALA A 229 0.16 0.80 12.66
C ALA A 229 -0.91 1.74 13.22
N ILE A 230 -0.49 2.81 13.90
CA ILE A 230 -1.38 3.82 14.46
C ILE A 230 -2.15 4.49 13.31
N LEU A 231 -1.46 4.96 12.28
CA LEU A 231 -2.08 5.62 11.13
C LEU A 231 -3.04 4.70 10.37
N LEU A 232 -2.63 3.45 10.13
CA LEU A 232 -3.50 2.43 9.53
C LEU A 232 -4.76 2.21 10.36
N ALA A 233 -4.63 2.06 11.68
CA ALA A 233 -5.77 1.88 12.58
C ALA A 233 -6.72 3.09 12.54
N CYS A 234 -6.17 4.30 12.52
CA CYS A 234 -6.95 5.54 12.45
C CYS A 234 -7.78 5.62 11.16
N HIS A 235 -7.17 5.35 10.01
CA HIS A 235 -7.88 5.32 8.72
C HIS A 235 -8.93 4.21 8.66
N LEU A 236 -8.64 3.02 9.21
CA LEU A 236 -9.61 1.92 9.27
C LEU A 236 -10.79 2.25 10.17
N CYS A 237 -10.59 2.93 11.30
CA CYS A 237 -11.68 3.38 12.16
C CYS A 237 -12.59 4.39 11.47
N GLU A 238 -12.03 5.36 10.74
CA GLU A 238 -12.83 6.32 9.98
C GLU A 238 -13.63 5.64 8.86
N LYS A 239 -13.01 4.70 8.14
CA LYS A 239 -13.70 3.97 7.08
C LYS A 239 -14.74 2.96 7.60
N TYR A 240 -14.45 2.32 8.72
CA TYR A 240 -15.29 1.27 9.32
C TYR A 240 -15.50 1.57 10.82
N PRO A 241 -16.44 2.45 11.19
CA PRO A 241 -16.67 2.88 12.57
C PRO A 241 -17.42 1.80 13.38
N LEU A 242 -16.74 0.68 13.66
CA LEU A 242 -17.28 -0.46 14.39
C LEU A 242 -16.95 -0.38 15.89
N GLU A 243 -17.78 -0.98 16.75
CA GLU A 243 -17.58 -0.93 18.22
C GLU A 243 -16.30 -1.68 18.67
N ASN A 244 -16.02 -2.85 18.07
CA ASN A 244 -14.78 -3.60 18.34
C ASN A 244 -13.53 -2.81 17.93
N TYR A 245 -13.64 -1.93 16.93
CA TYR A 245 -12.56 -1.06 16.49
C TYR A 245 -12.30 0.04 17.52
N LEU A 246 -13.35 0.69 18.01
CA LEU A 246 -13.26 1.66 19.09
C LEU A 246 -12.55 1.08 20.32
N ARG A 247 -12.97 -0.09 20.80
CA ARG A 247 -12.34 -0.75 21.98
C ARG A 247 -10.85 -0.99 21.78
N THR A 248 -10.45 -1.41 20.57
CA THR A 248 -9.03 -1.60 20.24
C THR A 248 -8.29 -0.28 20.13
N ALA A 249 -8.89 0.74 19.54
CA ALA A 249 -8.31 2.07 19.46
C ALA A 249 -8.05 2.65 20.86
N GLU A 250 -9.01 2.48 21.77
CA GLU A 250 -8.90 2.91 23.15
C GLU A 250 -7.82 2.17 23.95
N HIS A 251 -7.77 0.84 23.85
CA HIS A 251 -6.86 0.04 24.68
C HIS A 251 -5.46 -0.18 24.08
N HIS A 252 -5.29 0.02 22.77
CA HIS A 252 -4.05 -0.32 22.08
C HIS A 252 -3.46 0.80 21.22
N VAL A 253 -4.27 1.64 20.57
CA VAL A 253 -3.79 2.69 19.66
C VAL A 253 -3.47 3.99 20.42
N LEU A 254 -4.44 4.55 21.15
CA LEU A 254 -4.28 5.81 21.89
C LEU A 254 -3.16 5.76 22.95
N PRO A 255 -3.03 4.70 23.79
CA PRO A 255 -1.93 4.62 24.75
C PRO A 255 -0.55 4.60 24.08
N ARG A 256 -0.47 4.17 22.82
CA ARG A 256 0.79 4.12 22.09
C ARG A 256 1.25 5.50 21.65
N LEU A 257 0.35 6.42 21.32
CA LEU A 257 0.71 7.82 21.05
C LEU A 257 1.41 8.45 22.26
N LEU A 258 0.83 8.30 23.46
CA LEU A 258 1.44 8.80 24.70
C LEU A 258 2.82 8.18 24.93
N LYS A 259 2.99 6.89 24.67
CA LYS A 259 4.30 6.23 24.80
C LYS A 259 5.34 6.75 23.80
N ILE A 260 4.92 7.17 22.60
CA ILE A 260 5.81 7.80 21.62
C ILE A 260 6.21 9.20 22.10
N ALA A 261 5.27 9.96 22.66
CA ALA A 261 5.52 11.30 23.19
C ALA A 261 6.37 11.29 24.48
N PHE A 262 6.18 10.29 25.34
CA PHE A 262 6.79 10.16 26.66
C PHE A 262 7.43 8.76 26.83
N PRO A 263 8.59 8.50 26.21
CA PRO A 263 9.20 7.15 26.18
C PRO A 263 9.83 6.72 27.52
N SER A 264 10.19 7.65 28.41
CA SER A 264 10.87 7.34 29.67
C SER A 264 9.90 7.09 30.82
N VAL A 265 10.07 5.96 31.50
CA VAL A 265 9.40 5.64 32.76
C VAL A 265 10.42 5.78 33.92
N PRO A 266 10.09 6.43 35.04
CA PRO A 266 8.81 7.06 35.39
C PRO A 266 8.77 8.57 35.04
N ALA A 267 7.64 8.99 34.46
CA ALA A 267 7.12 10.36 34.41
C ALA A 267 8.16 11.49 34.24
N SER A 268 8.91 11.51 33.14
CA SER A 268 9.37 12.81 32.66
C SER A 268 8.13 13.55 32.15
N SER A 269 7.80 14.69 32.76
CA SER A 269 6.82 15.64 32.20
C SER A 269 7.29 16.20 30.86
N VAL A 270 8.55 16.00 30.51
CA VAL A 270 9.18 16.43 29.27
C VAL A 270 8.81 15.46 28.15
N CYS A 271 8.14 15.99 27.13
CA CYS A 271 7.88 15.31 25.87
C CYS A 271 9.18 15.22 25.07
N THR A 272 9.43 14.09 24.41
CA THR A 272 10.57 13.92 23.50
C THR A 272 10.11 14.17 22.06
N PRO A 273 10.44 15.33 21.45
CA PRO A 273 10.05 15.62 20.07
C PRO A 273 10.68 14.62 19.11
N SER A 274 9.90 14.07 18.19
CA SER A 274 10.36 13.15 17.15
C SER A 274 9.53 13.28 15.88
N GLU A 275 10.12 12.97 14.72
CA GLU A 275 9.39 12.92 13.45
C GLU A 275 8.23 11.90 13.49
N TYR A 276 8.40 10.81 14.24
CA TYR A 276 7.36 9.81 14.49
C TYR A 276 6.12 10.39 15.17
N LEU A 277 6.32 11.29 16.14
CA LEU A 277 5.22 11.95 16.83
C LEU A 277 4.51 12.94 15.89
N VAL A 278 5.26 13.70 15.11
CA VAL A 278 4.72 14.61 14.07
C VAL A 278 3.86 13.83 13.07
N GLN A 279 4.30 12.65 12.65
CA GLN A 279 3.55 11.79 11.73
C GLN A 279 2.30 11.16 12.38
N ALA A 280 2.37 10.75 13.65
CA ALA A 280 1.28 10.03 14.30
C ALA A 280 0.09 10.93 14.69
N ILE A 281 0.34 12.18 15.09
CA ILE A 281 -0.69 13.11 15.60
C ILE A 281 -1.86 13.32 14.61
N PRO A 282 -1.63 13.62 13.31
CA PRO A 282 -2.71 13.78 12.34
C PRO A 282 -3.65 12.58 12.25
N GLY A 283 -3.13 11.36 12.49
CA GLY A 283 -3.92 10.13 12.55
C GLY A 283 -5.13 10.24 13.47
N PHE A 284 -4.97 10.89 14.62
CA PHE A 284 -6.02 10.96 15.64
C PHE A 284 -7.19 11.87 15.24
N VAL A 285 -7.02 12.75 14.24
CA VAL A 285 -8.15 13.47 13.64
C VAL A 285 -9.15 12.48 13.02
N HIS A 286 -8.66 11.44 12.35
CA HIS A 286 -9.51 10.38 11.77
C HIS A 286 -10.26 9.59 12.85
N LEU A 287 -9.63 9.35 14.02
CA LEU A 287 -10.32 8.71 15.15
C LEU A 287 -11.41 9.60 15.76
N ALA A 288 -11.18 10.91 15.86
CA ALA A 288 -12.19 11.84 16.36
C ALA A 288 -13.40 11.93 15.41
N LYS A 289 -13.16 11.92 14.10
CA LYS A 289 -14.22 11.84 13.08
C LYS A 289 -15.00 10.53 13.15
N ALA A 290 -14.31 9.41 13.34
CA ALA A 290 -14.93 8.09 13.46
C ALA A 290 -15.79 7.98 14.73
N TYR A 291 -15.30 8.53 15.85
CA TYR A 291 -15.88 8.36 17.19
C TYR A 291 -15.89 9.71 17.95
N PRO A 292 -16.93 10.53 17.77
CA PRO A 292 -17.01 11.86 18.38
C PRO A 292 -16.81 11.90 19.90
N HIS A 293 -17.39 10.95 20.63
CA HIS A 293 -17.25 10.82 22.08
C HIS A 293 -15.81 10.56 22.54
N PHE A 294 -14.97 10.02 21.65
CA PHE A 294 -13.55 9.79 21.91
C PHE A 294 -12.70 11.07 21.74
N GLY A 295 -13.26 12.09 21.07
CA GLY A 295 -12.58 13.36 20.79
C GLY A 295 -12.10 14.09 22.05
N LEU A 296 -12.89 14.12 23.13
CA LEU A 296 -12.47 14.73 24.40
C LEU A 296 -11.21 14.09 24.98
N LYS A 297 -11.10 12.76 24.89
CA LYS A 297 -9.93 12.02 25.36
C LYS A 297 -8.71 12.30 24.49
N ILE A 298 -8.89 12.46 23.18
CA ILE A 298 -7.83 12.87 22.24
C ILE A 298 -7.34 14.29 22.58
N LEU A 299 -8.24 15.24 22.84
CA LEU A 299 -7.89 16.61 23.22
C LEU A 299 -7.06 16.65 24.52
N GLN A 300 -7.45 15.86 25.53
CA GLN A 300 -6.67 15.74 26.77
C GLN A 300 -5.24 15.24 26.51
N VAL A 301 -5.09 14.24 25.63
CA VAL A 301 -3.77 13.72 25.23
C VAL A 301 -2.97 14.79 24.46
N PHE A 302 -3.60 15.56 23.59
CA PHE A 302 -2.94 16.67 22.90
C PHE A 302 -2.47 17.76 23.88
N ASP A 303 -3.29 18.12 24.88
CA ASP A 303 -2.94 19.10 25.90
C ASP A 303 -1.82 18.57 26.84
N GLU A 304 -1.75 17.26 27.09
CA GLU A 304 -0.62 16.62 27.78
C GLU A 304 0.68 16.75 26.97
N ILE A 305 0.64 16.44 25.67
CA ILE A 305 1.79 16.57 24.77
C ILE A 305 2.24 18.04 24.71
N ALA A 306 1.30 18.97 24.52
CA ALA A 306 1.60 20.41 24.47
C ALA A 306 2.29 20.92 25.73
N ARG A 307 1.82 20.51 26.92
CA ARG A 307 2.43 20.88 28.21
C ARG A 307 3.83 20.31 28.38
N GLY A 308 4.12 19.15 27.79
CA GLY A 308 5.43 18.54 27.86
C GLY A 308 6.43 19.08 26.84
N LEU A 309 5.99 19.86 25.86
CA LEU A 309 6.87 20.44 24.85
C LEU A 309 7.50 21.75 25.35
N PRO A 310 8.77 22.02 25.00
CA PRO A 310 9.39 23.30 25.28
C PRO A 310 8.68 24.42 24.52
N GLN A 311 8.60 25.60 25.14
CA GLN A 311 7.80 26.71 24.61
C GLN A 311 8.47 27.31 23.36
N PRO A 312 7.72 27.66 22.29
CA PRO A 312 8.30 28.25 21.08
C PRO A 312 9.10 29.53 21.34
N GLN A 313 8.71 30.29 22.38
CA GLN A 313 9.35 31.54 22.80
C GLN A 313 10.79 31.35 23.30
N GLU A 314 11.15 30.14 23.75
CA GLU A 314 12.49 29.80 24.24
C GLU A 314 13.53 29.66 23.11
N PHE A 315 13.09 29.67 21.85
CA PHE A 315 13.92 29.38 20.67
C PHE A 315 14.07 30.54 19.69
N VAL A 316 13.56 31.73 20.05
CA VAL A 316 13.65 32.94 19.22
C VAL A 316 15.14 33.31 18.99
N GLY A 317 15.58 33.31 17.73
CA GLY A 317 16.96 33.64 17.33
C GLY A 317 17.90 32.45 17.05
N GLN A 318 17.41 31.20 17.08
CA GLN A 318 18.20 29.99 16.82
C GLN A 318 17.71 29.17 15.60
N GLU A 319 17.22 29.85 14.56
CA GLU A 319 16.46 29.29 13.42
C GLU A 319 17.22 28.28 12.52
N GLY A 320 18.49 27.98 12.79
CA GLY A 320 19.30 27.00 12.05
C GLY A 320 19.37 25.59 12.65
N ASN A 321 18.79 25.36 13.83
CA ASN A 321 18.90 24.07 14.53
C ASN A 321 17.77 23.10 14.13
N SER A 322 18.12 21.94 13.56
CA SER A 322 17.17 20.91 13.14
C SER A 322 16.22 20.45 14.26
N LYS A 323 16.66 20.48 15.53
CA LYS A 323 15.82 20.16 16.69
C LYS A 323 14.73 21.20 16.93
N ILE A 324 15.04 22.48 16.68
CA ILE A 324 14.08 23.59 16.84
C ILE A 324 13.04 23.52 15.72
N ILE A 325 13.47 23.26 14.48
CA ILE A 325 12.56 23.06 13.34
C ILE A 325 11.57 21.93 13.64
N LEU A 326 12.05 20.80 14.18
CA LEU A 326 11.19 19.68 14.57
C LEU A 326 10.18 20.08 15.66
N VAL A 327 10.60 20.80 16.69
CA VAL A 327 9.72 21.29 17.77
C VAL A 327 8.65 22.25 17.23
N LEU A 328 9.04 23.19 16.37
CA LEU A 328 8.11 24.14 15.75
C LEU A 328 7.09 23.41 14.85
N ARG A 329 7.55 22.46 14.04
CA ARG A 329 6.67 21.62 13.21
C ARG A 329 5.70 20.81 14.06
N LEU A 330 6.16 20.27 15.18
CA LEU A 330 5.33 19.53 16.11
C LEU A 330 4.25 20.42 16.74
N HIS A 331 4.59 21.62 17.19
CA HIS A 331 3.60 22.61 17.66
C HIS A 331 2.58 22.95 16.57
N GLN A 332 3.02 23.19 15.33
CA GLN A 332 2.13 23.49 14.21
C GLN A 332 1.14 22.34 13.94
N VAL A 333 1.64 21.11 13.85
CA VAL A 333 0.82 19.92 13.57
C VAL A 333 -0.12 19.62 14.73
N LEU A 334 0.34 19.77 15.98
CA LEU A 334 -0.48 19.59 17.17
C LEU A 334 -1.63 20.60 17.22
N ASN A 335 -1.35 21.89 16.99
CA ASN A 335 -2.37 22.93 16.96
C ASN A 335 -3.39 22.70 15.85
N SER A 336 -2.92 22.43 14.62
CA SER A 336 -3.80 22.17 13.47
C SER A 336 -4.70 20.94 13.72
N SER A 337 -4.13 19.87 14.29
CA SER A 337 -4.89 18.65 14.60
C SER A 337 -5.88 18.87 15.74
N ARG A 338 -5.49 19.66 16.76
CA ARG A 338 -6.36 20.03 17.88
C ARG A 338 -7.56 20.85 17.42
N GLU A 339 -7.37 21.82 16.54
CA GLU A 339 -8.46 22.61 15.96
C GLU A 339 -9.47 21.72 15.20
N CYS A 340 -8.97 20.78 14.38
CA CYS A 340 -9.82 19.81 13.70
C CYS A 340 -10.62 18.95 14.68
N VAL A 341 -9.98 18.39 15.71
CA VAL A 341 -10.67 17.56 16.71
C VAL A 341 -11.68 18.39 17.51
N GLN A 342 -11.34 19.62 17.89
CA GLN A 342 -12.25 20.52 18.60
C GLN A 342 -13.50 20.83 17.76
N TYR A 343 -13.33 21.10 16.47
CA TYR A 343 -14.45 21.31 15.55
C TYR A 343 -15.40 20.11 15.53
N GLU A 344 -14.87 18.89 15.42
CA GLU A 344 -15.69 17.67 15.44
C GLU A 344 -16.45 17.50 16.78
N VAL A 345 -15.79 17.76 17.92
CA VAL A 345 -16.44 17.69 19.24
C VAL A 345 -17.56 18.72 19.37
N ASP A 346 -17.31 19.98 18.98
CA ASP A 346 -18.29 21.07 19.07
C ASP A 346 -19.48 20.86 18.13
N HIS A 347 -19.24 20.29 16.95
CA HIS A 347 -20.30 19.96 15.99
C HIS A 347 -21.26 18.92 16.54
N ASN A 348 -20.75 17.87 17.19
CA ASN A 348 -21.59 16.80 17.75
C ASN A 348 -22.36 17.26 19.00
N ILE A 349 -21.77 18.08 19.87
CA ILE A 349 -22.47 18.65 21.04
C ILE A 349 -23.68 19.51 20.59
N LYS A 350 -23.58 20.19 19.44
CA LYS A 350 -24.71 20.95 18.89
C LYS A 350 -25.82 20.05 18.36
N GLN A 351 -25.48 18.95 17.69
CA GLN A 351 -26.46 17.98 17.19
C GLN A 351 -27.20 17.24 18.31
N ASP A 352 -26.55 16.94 19.44
CA ASP A 352 -27.19 16.28 20.58
C ASP A 352 -28.15 17.20 21.36
N ASN A 353 -28.08 18.51 21.14
CA ASN A 353 -28.92 19.52 21.79
C ASN A 353 -30.09 20.03 20.90
N GLU A 354 -30.18 19.55 19.65
CA GLU A 354 -31.30 19.76 18.70
C GLU A 354 -32.17 18.50 18.63
#